data_AF-A0A7V9FQH7-F1
#
_entry.id   AF-A0A7V9FQH7-F1
#
_cell.length_a   1.000
_cell.length_b   1.000
_cell.length_c   1.000
_cell.angle_alpha   90.00
_cell.angle_beta   90.00
_cell.angle_gamma   90.00
#
_symmetry.space_group_name_H-M   'P 1'
#
loop_
_entity.id
_entity.type
_entity.pdbx_description
1 polymer ?
#
loop_
_entity_poly.entity_id
_entity_poly.type
_entity_poly.pdbx_seq_one_letter_code
_entity_poly.pdbx_strand_id
1 'polypeptide(L)'
;HPSPNAGQVEAAFAGALEIRLGGRTVYPHGTEQRPVLGHGRTPDAGDLTRGVELSRVIGLAAAALCAMLAAVTQRPYRSASSAIGGSCGSVSSRDPLSSRRPSVASRQAK
;
A
#
# COMPACT_ATOMS: atom_id res chain seq x y z
N HIS A 1 -10.31 -6.29 -16.10
CA HIS A 1 -9.84 -5.16 -15.27
C HIS A 1 -8.33 -5.05 -15.39
N PRO A 2 -7.74 -3.85 -15.60
CA PRO A 2 -6.29 -3.68 -15.75
C PRO A 2 -5.46 -3.85 -14.46
N SER A 3 -6.08 -4.28 -13.35
CA SER A 3 -5.42 -4.88 -12.20
C SER A 3 -6.38 -5.93 -11.65
N PRO A 4 -5.93 -7.17 -11.38
CA PRO A 4 -6.78 -8.22 -10.83
C PRO A 4 -7.48 -7.80 -9.53
N ASN A 5 -6.80 -6.95 -8.75
CA ASN A 5 -7.23 -6.57 -7.40
C ASN A 5 -8.19 -5.38 -7.39
N ALA A 6 -8.24 -4.59 -8.47
CA ALA A 6 -9.04 -3.36 -8.50
C ALA A 6 -10.56 -3.64 -8.55
N GLY A 7 -10.98 -4.68 -9.28
CA GLY A 7 -12.39 -4.96 -9.50
C GLY A 7 -13.20 -5.25 -8.22
N GLN A 8 -12.57 -5.83 -7.20
CA GLN A 8 -13.25 -6.14 -5.93
C GLN A 8 -13.59 -4.87 -5.14
N VAL A 9 -12.66 -3.93 -5.08
CA VAL A 9 -12.88 -2.64 -4.40
C VAL A 9 -13.93 -1.84 -5.15
N GLU A 10 -13.84 -1.78 -6.48
CA GLU A 10 -14.81 -1.07 -7.31
C GLU A 10 -16.24 -1.64 -7.17
N ALA A 11 -16.39 -2.97 -7.13
CA ALA A 11 -17.68 -3.62 -6.92
C ALA A 11 -18.25 -3.36 -5.52
N ALA A 12 -17.41 -3.36 -4.49
CA ALA A 12 -17.83 -3.07 -3.12
C ALA A 12 -18.32 -1.63 -2.96
N PHE A 13 -17.60 -0.66 -3.53
CA PHE A 13 -18.03 0.75 -3.54
C PHE A 13 -19.29 0.96 -4.36
N ALA A 14 -19.40 0.32 -5.53
CA ALA A 14 -20.60 0.37 -6.36
C ALA A 14 -21.83 -0.18 -5.61
N GLY A 15 -21.66 -1.28 -4.87
CA GLY A 15 -22.70 -1.84 -4.01
C GLY A 15 -23.05 -0.92 -2.83
N ALA A 16 -22.06 -0.37 -2.13
CA ALA A 16 -22.28 0.49 -0.96
C ALA A 16 -22.94 1.84 -1.30
N LEU A 17 -22.72 2.35 -2.51
CA LEU A 17 -23.31 3.60 -3.00
C LEU A 17 -24.58 3.39 -3.85
N GLU A 18 -24.98 2.14 -4.09
CA GLU A 18 -26.11 1.77 -4.96
C GLU A 18 -26.00 2.39 -6.38
N ILE A 19 -24.78 2.36 -6.91
CA ILE A 19 -24.45 2.86 -8.25
C ILE A 19 -23.95 1.75 -9.16
N ARG A 20 -24.07 1.96 -10.47
CA ARG A 20 -23.47 1.11 -11.49
C ARG A 20 -22.19 1.75 -12.03
N LEU A 21 -21.05 1.10 -11.79
CA LEU A 21 -19.76 1.51 -12.34
C LEU A 21 -19.41 0.67 -13.58
N GLY A 22 -18.73 1.25 -14.57
CA GLY A 22 -18.34 0.55 -15.80
C GLY A 22 -19.21 0.91 -17.00
N GLY A 23 -19.24 0.03 -18.00
CA GLY A 23 -19.84 0.31 -19.30
C GLY A 23 -18.89 1.03 -20.27
N ARG A 24 -19.48 1.73 -21.25
CA ARG A 24 -18.71 2.36 -22.34
C ARG A 24 -17.94 3.56 -21.83
N THR A 25 -16.62 3.45 -21.74
CA THR A 25 -15.74 4.57 -21.40
C THR A 25 -15.05 5.05 -22.66
N VAL A 26 -15.15 6.35 -22.95
CA VAL A 26 -14.54 6.97 -24.13
C VAL A 26 -13.22 7.61 -23.71
N TYR A 27 -12.12 7.11 -24.25
CA TYR A 27 -10.79 7.71 -24.09
C TYR A 27 -10.32 8.30 -25.42
N PRO A 28 -9.32 9.22 -25.40
CA PRO A 28 -8.75 9.77 -26.63
C PRO A 28 -8.20 8.72 -27.60
N HIS A 29 -7.79 7.56 -27.08
CA HIS A 29 -7.22 6.45 -27.84
C HIS A 29 -8.23 5.34 -28.20
N GLY A 30 -9.52 5.53 -27.87
CA GLY A 30 -10.58 4.60 -28.23
C GLY A 30 -11.63 4.42 -27.15
N THR A 31 -12.69 3.69 -27.50
CA THR A 31 -13.74 3.32 -26.57
C THR A 31 -13.43 1.97 -25.93
N GLU A 32 -13.37 1.91 -24.62
CA GLU A 32 -13.23 0.67 -23.86
C GLU A 32 -14.59 0.26 -23.29
N GLN A 33 -14.95 -1.02 -23.42
CA GLN A 33 -16.11 -1.57 -22.72
C GLN A 33 -15.68 -2.23 -21.43
N ARG A 34 -16.08 -1.62 -20.31
CA ARG A 34 -15.82 -2.15 -18.97
C ARG A 34 -17.03 -2.95 -18.49
N PRO A 35 -16.82 -4.09 -17.81
CA PRO A 35 -17.93 -4.81 -17.18
C PRO A 35 -18.65 -3.88 -16.21
N VAL A 36 -19.98 -3.97 -16.18
CA VAL A 36 -20.78 -3.18 -15.24
C VAL A 36 -20.71 -3.85 -13.87
N LEU A 37 -20.31 -3.08 -12.87
CA LEU A 37 -20.19 -3.47 -11.46
C LEU A 37 -21.24 -2.74 -10.64
N GLY A 38 -21.88 -3.45 -9.72
CA GLY A 38 -22.94 -2.91 -8.87
C GLY A 38 -24.30 -2.82 -9.55
N HIS A 39 -25.24 -2.18 -8.87
CA HIS A 39 -26.65 -2.11 -9.22
C HIS A 39 -27.17 -0.71 -8.90
N GLY A 40 -28.29 -0.29 -9.49
CA GLY A 40 -28.91 1.00 -9.17
C GLY A 40 -28.64 2.09 -10.21
N ARG A 41 -28.43 3.33 -9.77
CA ARG A 41 -28.41 4.53 -10.64
C ARG A 41 -27.07 4.70 -11.38
N THR A 42 -27.08 5.52 -12.43
CA THR A 42 -25.83 5.98 -13.07
C THR A 42 -25.14 6.97 -12.12
N PRO A 43 -23.81 6.87 -11.92
CA PRO A 43 -23.07 7.72 -10.99
C PRO A 43 -23.15 9.20 -11.37
N ASP A 44 -23.21 10.07 -10.36
CA ASP A 44 -23.08 11.52 -10.51
C ASP A 44 -21.83 12.07 -9.79
N ALA A 45 -21.60 13.39 -9.90
CA ALA A 45 -20.47 14.04 -9.25
C ALA A 45 -20.52 14.01 -7.71
N GLY A 46 -21.72 13.96 -7.11
CA GLY A 46 -21.92 13.83 -5.67
C GLY A 46 -21.53 12.45 -5.13
N ASP A 47 -21.60 11.40 -5.95
CA ASP A 47 -21.12 10.06 -5.57
C ASP A 47 -19.60 10.02 -5.38
N LEU A 48 -18.84 10.92 -6.01
CA LEU A 48 -17.41 11.06 -5.74
C LEU A 48 -17.17 11.54 -4.30
N THR A 49 -17.92 12.56 -3.86
CA THR A 49 -17.83 13.07 -2.49
C THR A 49 -18.22 11.98 -1.49
N ARG A 50 -19.33 11.27 -1.74
CA ARG A 50 -19.76 10.15 -0.89
C ARG A 50 -18.74 9.01 -0.87
N GLY A 51 -18.10 8.69 -2.00
CA GLY A 51 -17.04 7.69 -2.07
C GLY A 51 -15.81 8.07 -1.25
N VAL A 52 -15.42 9.35 -1.26
CA VAL A 52 -14.32 9.87 -0.41
C VAL A 52 -14.70 9.79 1.07
N GLU A 53 -15.91 10.18 1.43
CA GLU A 53 -16.42 10.08 2.81
C GLU A 53 -16.44 8.63 3.30
N LEU A 54 -16.97 7.71 2.48
CA LEU A 54 -16.98 6.28 2.77
C LEU A 54 -15.56 5.75 3.01
N SER A 55 -14.61 6.12 2.17
CA SER A 55 -13.20 5.72 2.32
C SER A 55 -12.60 6.21 3.64
N ARG A 56 -12.90 7.46 4.04
CA ARG A 56 -12.46 8.02 5.32
C ARG A 56 -13.07 7.27 6.50
N VAL A 57 -14.37 6.99 6.45
CA VAL A 57 -15.08 6.25 7.50
C VAL A 57 -14.49 4.83 7.64
N ILE A 58 -14.30 4.12 6.53
CA ILE A 58 -13.69 2.78 6.54
C ILE A 58 -12.27 2.83 7.09
N GLY A 59 -11.46 3.81 6.68
CA GLY A 59 -10.09 3.98 7.17
C GLY A 59 -10.04 4.24 8.68
N LEU A 60 -10.90 5.12 9.19
CA LEU A 60 -10.99 5.41 10.62
C LEU A 60 -11.51 4.19 11.41
N ALA A 61 -12.50 3.48 10.89
CA ALA A 61 -13.03 2.27 11.52
C ALA A 61 -11.96 1.16 11.59
N ALA A 62 -11.21 0.95 10.51
CA ALA A 62 -10.11 -0.01 10.47
C ALA A 62 -9.00 0.38 11.46
N ALA A 63 -8.60 1.66 11.50
CA ALA A 63 -7.61 2.14 12.44
C ALA A 63 -8.05 1.98 13.90
N ALA A 64 -9.31 2.32 14.20
CA ALA A 64 -9.89 2.14 15.53
C ALA A 64 -9.95 0.66 15.92
N LEU A 65 -10.35 -0.22 15.00
CA LEU A 65 -10.36 -1.67 15.23
C LEU A 65 -8.96 -2.21 15.53
N CYS A 66 -7.96 -1.81 14.74
CA CYS A 66 -6.56 -2.17 14.99
C CYS A 66 -6.07 -1.65 16.34
N ALA A 67 -6.40 -0.40 16.71
CA ALA A 67 -6.03 0.17 17.99
C ALA A 67 -6.70 -0.56 19.17
N MET A 68 -7.97 -0.93 19.04
CA MET A 68 -8.71 -1.72 20.02
C MET A 68 -8.11 -3.12 20.18
N LEU A 69 -7.83 -3.81 19.07
CA LEU A 69 -7.16 -5.11 19.09
C LEU A 69 -5.77 -5.02 19.71
N ALA A 70 -5.00 -3.97 19.39
CA ALA A 70 -3.71 -3.72 20.01
C ALA A 70 -3.88 -3.50 21.53
N ALA A 71 -4.83 -2.69 21.98
CA ALA A 71 -5.07 -2.47 23.40
C ALA A 71 -5.49 -3.74 24.16
N VAL A 72 -6.27 -4.62 23.51
CA VAL A 72 -6.72 -5.90 24.09
C VAL A 72 -5.60 -6.95 24.10
N THR A 73 -4.76 -6.98 23.07
CA THR A 73 -3.66 -7.96 22.93
C THR A 73 -2.38 -7.53 23.63
N GLN A 74 -2.14 -6.23 23.78
CA GLN A 74 -1.07 -5.69 24.60
C GLN A 74 -1.43 -5.84 26.08
N ARG A 75 -1.28 -7.06 26.60
CA ARG A 75 -0.82 -7.21 27.99
C ARG A 75 0.46 -6.38 28.10
N PRO A 76 0.61 -5.52 29.13
CA PRO A 76 1.68 -4.55 29.17
C PRO A 76 3.03 -5.27 29.11
N TYR A 77 3.67 -5.24 27.94
CA TYR A 77 5.11 -5.23 27.88
C TYR A 77 5.50 -3.94 28.61
N ARG A 78 5.78 -4.06 29.91
CA ARG A 78 6.63 -3.11 30.64
C ARG A 78 7.97 -3.11 29.92
N SER A 79 8.04 -2.43 28.78
CA SER A 79 9.29 -2.19 28.09
C SER A 79 10.03 -1.18 28.94
N ALA A 80 11.03 -1.72 29.63
CA ALA A 80 12.15 -0.99 30.15
C ALA A 80 12.82 -0.20 29.00
N SER A 81 12.29 0.96 28.66
CA SER A 81 13.04 2.02 27.98
C SER A 81 13.60 2.97 29.03
N SER A 82 14.42 2.41 29.92
CA SER A 82 15.38 3.16 30.72
C SER A 82 16.78 2.71 30.30
N ALA A 83 17.17 3.05 29.07
CA ALA A 83 18.55 3.04 28.60
C ALA A 83 18.66 3.65 27.18
N ILE A 84 18.21 4.91 27.01
CA ILE A 84 18.86 5.77 26.01
C ILE A 84 19.75 6.70 26.84
N GLY A 85 20.83 6.11 27.35
CA GLY A 85 21.86 6.76 28.14
C GLY A 85 23.21 6.21 27.72
N GLY A 86 23.95 7.03 26.98
CA GLY A 86 25.35 6.78 26.59
C GLY A 86 25.50 5.71 25.50
N SER A 87 26.50 5.75 24.63
CA SER A 87 27.64 6.63 24.52
C SER A 87 28.23 6.33 23.15
N CYS A 88 28.70 7.39 22.50
CA CYS A 88 29.82 7.43 21.57
C CYS A 88 30.65 6.13 21.53
N GLY A 89 30.73 5.52 20.35
CA GLY A 89 31.57 4.37 20.04
C GLY A 89 32.18 4.51 18.64
N SER A 90 33.04 5.52 18.51
CA SER A 90 34.17 5.63 17.58
C SER A 90 34.18 4.79 16.29
N VAL A 91 34.01 5.48 15.15
CA VAL A 91 34.66 5.11 13.89
C VAL A 91 36.16 5.14 14.12
N SER A 92 36.78 3.98 14.32
CA SER A 92 38.24 3.84 14.33
C SER A 92 38.71 3.48 12.92
N SER A 93 39.11 4.52 12.18
CA SER A 93 40.02 4.38 11.05
C SER A 93 41.35 3.79 11.53
N ARG A 94 41.77 2.67 10.94
CA ARG A 94 43.13 2.36 10.43
C ARG A 94 43.28 0.85 10.30
N ASP A 95 43.51 0.38 9.08
CA ASP A 95 44.78 -0.29 8.79
C ASP A 95 45.11 -0.17 7.29
N PRO A 96 46.30 0.38 6.95
CA PRO A 96 46.79 0.47 5.57
C PRO A 96 47.70 -0.72 5.23
N LEU A 97 47.69 -1.08 3.94
CA LEU A 97 48.66 -1.94 3.24
C LEU A 97 48.73 -3.42 3.64
N SER A 98 48.37 -4.27 2.66
CA SER A 98 49.05 -5.51 2.23
C SER A 98 47.99 -6.47 1.70
N SER A 99 48.03 -7.09 0.53
CA SER A 99 48.93 -7.08 -0.62
C SER A 99 48.23 -7.95 -1.69
N ARG A 100 48.74 -7.89 -2.93
CA ARG A 100 48.51 -8.83 -4.04
C ARG A 100 47.24 -8.69 -4.90
N ARG A 101 47.35 -7.86 -5.95
CA ARG A 101 47.03 -8.28 -7.33
C ARG A 101 48.18 -9.18 -7.86
N PRO A 102 47.94 -10.16 -8.75
CA PRO A 102 47.79 -9.94 -10.21
C PRO A 102 46.52 -10.63 -10.76
N SER A 103 45.82 -10.10 -11.77
CA SER A 103 46.13 -10.04 -13.22
C SER A 103 45.99 -11.39 -13.95
N VAL A 104 45.31 -11.34 -15.11
CA VAL A 104 45.09 -12.36 -16.17
C VAL A 104 44.18 -13.54 -15.75
N ALA A 105 43.28 -14.12 -16.54
CA ALA A 105 42.98 -14.14 -17.97
C ALA A 105 41.53 -14.69 -18.11
N SER A 106 40.71 -14.14 -19.00
CA SER A 106 40.29 -14.77 -20.26
C SER A 106 39.15 -15.81 -20.19
N ARG A 107 38.14 -15.54 -21.05
CA ARG A 107 37.37 -16.47 -21.90
C ARG A 107 36.64 -17.66 -21.26
N GLN A 108 35.32 -17.66 -21.45
CA GLN A 108 34.51 -18.59 -22.26
C GLN A 108 33.09 -18.64 -21.65
N ALA A 109 32.07 -18.17 -22.36
CA ALA A 109 31.32 -18.93 -23.37
C ALA A 109 30.62 -20.16 -22.77
N LYS A 110 29.34 -20.02 -22.45
CA LYS A 110 28.27 -20.91 -22.90
C LYS A 110 26.92 -20.22 -22.77
#